data_AF-A0A7C6WKC1-F1
#
_entry.id   AF-A0A7C6WKC1-F1
#
_cell.length_a   1.000
_cell.length_b   1.000
_cell.length_c   1.000
_cell.angle_alpha   90.00
_cell.angle_beta   90.00
_cell.angle_gamma   90.00
#
_symmetry.space_group_name_H-M   'P 1'
#
loop_
_entity.id
_entity.type
_entity.pdbx_description
1 polymer ?
#
loop_
_entity_poly.entity_id
_entity_poly.type
_entity_poly.pdbx_seq_one_letter_code
_entity_poly.pdbx_strand_id
1 'polypeptide(L)'
;MAYNTKPIVTDKDGNPISQYYNKELDQYEPVEGSGGGNKVVLYNADGTENNELSLISILDKLSQLTGTVIDEETRKSNELQRIALYNQISQMLANGDLKGDKGDIGLGLKYDWNGTSLGVRVEGEDNYIYVDLKGPKGDKGDTGEIENLNAQHIEDALGYVPADEDIVGMLANLTTDEKANLVSAINEVKTQSNHIATNKLDKTGGTISANLEVAGSLTNKGKTVATTDKIDVLFSFNV
;
A
#
# COMPACT_ATOMS: atom_id res chain seq x y z
N MET A 1 -29.47 62.88 -95.55
CA MET A 1 -28.76 61.87 -94.74
C MET A 1 -27.58 61.41 -95.56
N ALA A 2 -26.35 61.53 -95.05
CA ALA A 2 -25.18 60.98 -95.73
C ALA A 2 -25.25 59.45 -95.58
N TYR A 3 -25.59 58.76 -96.66
CA TYR A 3 -25.49 57.31 -96.67
C TYR A 3 -24.02 56.93 -96.72
N ASN A 4 -23.63 55.97 -95.90
CA ASN A 4 -22.32 55.36 -96.01
C ASN A 4 -22.20 54.70 -97.38
N THR A 5 -21.24 55.13 -98.19
CA THR A 5 -21.01 54.65 -99.56
C THR A 5 -20.01 53.51 -99.63
N LYS A 6 -19.46 53.08 -98.49
CA LYS A 6 -18.40 52.06 -98.43
C LYS A 6 -19.00 50.66 -98.31
N PRO A 7 -18.49 49.69 -99.10
CA PRO A 7 -18.99 48.32 -99.05
C PRO A 7 -18.69 47.73 -97.67
N ILE A 8 -19.70 47.05 -97.11
CA ILE A 8 -19.55 46.27 -95.88
C ILE A 8 -18.91 44.92 -96.21
N VAL A 9 -18.18 44.35 -95.26
CA VAL A 9 -17.65 43.01 -95.34
C VAL A 9 -18.75 42.00 -95.03
N THR A 10 -18.81 40.94 -95.82
CA THR A 10 -19.81 39.88 -95.70
C THR A 10 -19.14 38.51 -95.64
N ASP A 11 -19.82 37.54 -95.06
CA ASP A 11 -19.40 36.14 -95.08
C ASP A 11 -19.59 35.53 -96.48
N LYS A 12 -19.21 34.25 -96.63
CA LYS A 12 -19.38 33.50 -97.88
C LYS A 12 -20.85 33.37 -98.34
N ASP A 13 -21.81 33.60 -97.44
CA ASP A 13 -23.24 33.50 -97.68
C ASP A 13 -23.89 34.90 -97.89
N GLY A 14 -23.08 35.97 -97.89
CA GLY A 14 -23.51 37.35 -98.12
C GLY A 14 -24.06 38.06 -96.87
N ASN A 15 -23.96 37.46 -95.68
CA ASN A 15 -24.41 38.11 -94.45
C ASN A 15 -23.33 39.08 -93.93
N PRO A 16 -23.71 40.27 -93.43
CA PRO A 16 -22.76 41.17 -92.78
C PRO A 16 -22.05 40.49 -91.60
N ILE A 17 -20.73 40.64 -91.52
CA ILE A 17 -19.94 40.16 -90.38
C ILE A 17 -19.63 41.30 -89.41
N SER A 18 -19.18 40.95 -88.19
CA SER A 18 -18.69 41.94 -87.24
C SER A 18 -17.48 42.67 -87.84
N GLN A 19 -17.58 43.99 -87.95
CA GLN A 19 -16.62 44.83 -88.66
C GLN A 19 -16.51 46.22 -88.04
N TYR A 20 -15.38 46.88 -88.24
CA TYR A 20 -15.19 48.29 -87.91
C TYR A 20 -14.80 49.09 -89.16
N TYR A 21 -15.07 50.40 -89.14
CA TYR A 21 -14.66 51.29 -90.22
C TYR A 21 -13.25 51.81 -89.95
N ASN A 22 -12.29 51.42 -90.77
CA ASN A 22 -10.92 51.91 -90.75
C ASN A 22 -10.86 53.23 -91.51
N LYS A 23 -10.65 54.35 -90.80
CA LYS A 23 -10.61 55.71 -91.38
C LYS A 23 -9.38 55.97 -92.24
N GLU A 24 -8.27 55.29 -91.97
CA GLU A 24 -7.00 55.48 -92.68
C GLU A 24 -7.04 54.81 -94.06
N LEU A 25 -7.61 53.60 -94.10
CA LEU A 25 -7.79 52.82 -95.33
C LEU A 25 -9.13 53.11 -96.02
N ASP A 26 -9.99 53.91 -95.39
CA ASP A 26 -11.31 54.32 -95.89
C ASP A 26 -12.20 53.15 -96.33
N GLN A 27 -12.16 52.06 -95.53
CA GLN A 27 -12.84 50.78 -95.78
C GLN A 27 -13.27 50.08 -94.48
N TYR A 28 -14.20 49.12 -94.59
CA TYR A 28 -14.55 48.23 -93.47
C TYR A 28 -13.60 47.04 -93.38
N GLU A 29 -13.23 46.66 -92.15
CA GLU A 29 -12.38 45.49 -91.88
C GLU A 29 -13.07 44.55 -90.88
N PRO A 30 -12.89 43.21 -91.03
CA PRO A 30 -13.42 42.23 -90.08
C PRO A 30 -12.85 42.40 -88.67
N VAL A 31 -13.67 42.16 -87.66
CA VAL A 31 -13.24 41.99 -86.26
C VAL A 31 -12.94 40.51 -86.00
N GLU A 32 -11.95 39.96 -86.71
CA GLU A 32 -11.56 38.55 -86.59
C GLU A 32 -10.14 38.39 -86.01
N GLY A 33 -10.03 37.51 -85.00
CA GLY A 33 -8.79 37.10 -84.40
C GLY A 33 -8.23 35.85 -85.08
N SER A 34 -7.07 35.38 -84.61
CA SER A 34 -6.45 34.15 -85.13
C SER A 34 -7.42 32.95 -84.99
N GLY A 35 -7.60 32.19 -86.07
CA GLY A 35 -8.44 30.98 -86.09
C GLY A 35 -9.96 31.22 -86.13
N GLY A 36 -10.42 32.43 -86.48
CA GLY A 36 -11.86 32.74 -86.60
C GLY A 36 -12.55 33.09 -85.29
N GLY A 37 -11.79 33.29 -84.20
CA GLY A 37 -12.29 33.84 -82.95
C GLY A 37 -12.56 35.34 -83.03
N ASN A 38 -13.27 35.90 -82.04
CA ASN A 38 -13.51 37.35 -81.97
C ASN A 38 -12.20 38.09 -81.61
N LYS A 39 -11.85 39.16 -82.33
CA LYS A 39 -10.65 39.96 -82.04
C LYS A 39 -10.90 40.92 -80.87
N VAL A 40 -10.28 40.66 -79.73
CA VAL A 40 -10.27 41.60 -78.59
C VAL A 40 -8.88 42.21 -78.50
N VAL A 41 -8.77 43.50 -78.83
CA VAL A 41 -7.56 44.30 -78.66
C VAL A 41 -7.76 45.22 -77.46
N LEU A 42 -6.93 45.07 -76.44
CA LEU A 42 -6.90 45.98 -75.30
C LEU A 42 -5.95 47.12 -75.65
N TYR A 43 -6.37 48.36 -75.42
CA TYR A 43 -5.51 49.53 -75.63
C TYR A 43 -5.12 50.13 -74.28
N ASN A 44 -3.89 50.62 -74.18
CA ASN A 44 -3.41 51.42 -73.07
C ASN A 44 -4.07 52.81 -73.09
N ALA A 45 -3.92 53.57 -72.00
CA ALA A 45 -4.48 54.94 -71.90
C ALA A 45 -3.93 55.91 -72.96
N ASP A 46 -2.78 55.59 -73.56
CA ASP A 46 -2.15 56.33 -74.65
C ASP A 46 -2.62 55.89 -76.06
N GLY A 47 -3.53 54.91 -76.14
CA GLY A 47 -4.08 54.39 -77.40
C GLY A 47 -3.21 53.33 -78.09
N THR A 48 -2.12 52.88 -77.48
CA THR A 48 -1.29 51.77 -78.00
C THR A 48 -1.88 50.40 -77.65
N GLU A 49 -1.68 49.38 -78.48
CA GLU A 49 -2.11 48.01 -78.16
C GLU A 49 -1.36 47.48 -76.94
N ASN A 50 -2.11 46.99 -75.95
CA ASN A 50 -1.58 46.39 -74.74
C ASN A 50 -1.24 44.92 -74.99
N ASN A 51 -0.02 44.68 -75.45
CA ASN A 51 0.55 43.35 -75.67
C ASN A 51 1.21 42.73 -74.42
N GLU A 52 1.22 43.45 -73.30
CA GLU A 52 1.89 43.04 -72.06
C GLU A 52 0.99 42.14 -71.18
N LEU A 53 -0.33 42.23 -71.34
CA LEU A 53 -1.30 41.43 -70.59
C LEU A 53 -1.41 40.00 -71.18
N SER A 54 -0.49 39.13 -70.76
CA SER A 54 -0.57 37.70 -71.09
C SER A 54 -1.77 37.04 -70.40
N LEU A 55 -2.77 36.64 -71.19
CA LEU A 55 -3.93 35.87 -70.72
C LEU A 55 -3.56 34.45 -70.27
N ILE A 56 -2.34 33.97 -70.57
CA ILE A 56 -1.85 32.63 -70.24
C ILE A 56 -1.88 32.41 -68.72
N SER A 57 -1.40 33.39 -67.94
CA SER A 57 -1.42 33.29 -66.47
C SER A 57 -2.83 33.19 -65.89
N ILE A 58 -3.81 33.85 -66.50
CA ILE A 58 -5.21 33.79 -66.09
C ILE A 58 -5.78 32.40 -66.41
N LEU A 59 -5.48 31.87 -67.60
CA LEU A 59 -5.91 30.53 -68.02
C LEU A 59 -5.35 29.43 -67.10
N ASP A 60 -4.07 29.52 -66.74
CA ASP A 60 -3.43 28.60 -65.81
C ASP A 60 -4.07 28.65 -64.43
N LYS A 61 -4.35 29.85 -63.91
CA LYS A 61 -5.03 30.04 -62.62
C LYS A 61 -6.46 29.48 -62.63
N LEU A 62 -7.19 29.67 -63.73
CA LEU A 62 -8.53 29.08 -63.90
C LEU A 62 -8.47 27.55 -63.94
N SER A 63 -7.50 26.98 -64.68
CA SER A 63 -7.28 25.54 -64.72
C SER A 63 -6.94 24.98 -63.33
N GLN A 64 -6.04 25.64 -62.59
CA GLN A 64 -5.70 25.26 -61.22
C GLN A 64 -6.92 25.35 -60.29
N LEU A 65 -7.70 26.44 -60.40
CA LEU A 65 -8.92 26.62 -59.61
C LEU A 65 -9.92 25.48 -59.86
N THR A 66 -10.14 25.09 -61.12
CA THR A 66 -11.03 23.97 -61.44
C THR A 66 -10.58 22.66 -60.79
N GLY A 67 -9.27 22.37 -60.78
CA GLY A 67 -8.73 21.21 -60.07
C GLY A 67 -8.98 21.27 -58.56
N THR A 68 -8.68 22.40 -57.93
CA THR A 68 -8.89 22.58 -56.48
C THR A 68 -10.36 22.47 -56.06
N VAL A 69 -11.29 22.97 -56.88
CA VAL A 69 -12.72 22.88 -56.60
C VAL A 69 -13.20 21.43 -56.68
N ILE A 70 -12.73 20.67 -57.67
CA ILE A 70 -13.07 19.24 -57.81
C ILE A 70 -12.52 18.42 -56.63
N ASP A 71 -11.28 18.68 -56.23
CA ASP A 71 -10.66 18.03 -55.07
C ASP A 71 -11.43 18.32 -53.77
N GLU A 72 -11.87 19.58 -53.61
CA GLU A 72 -12.62 20.02 -52.44
C GLU A 72 -14.03 19.43 -52.38
N GLU A 73 -14.72 19.30 -53.51
CA GLU A 73 -16.00 18.59 -53.59
C GLU A 73 -15.83 17.09 -53.29
N THR A 74 -14.74 16.49 -53.77
CA THR A 74 -14.40 15.09 -53.45
C THR A 74 -14.15 14.92 -51.95
N ARG A 75 -13.41 15.84 -51.32
CA ARG A 75 -13.17 15.85 -49.87
C ARG A 75 -14.48 15.95 -49.08
N LYS A 76 -15.38 16.85 -49.47
CA LYS A 76 -16.71 17.00 -48.82
C LYS A 76 -17.57 15.75 -48.99
N SER A 77 -17.58 15.14 -50.17
CA SER A 77 -18.30 13.88 -50.41
C SER A 77 -17.78 12.76 -49.49
N ASN A 78 -16.46 12.60 -49.40
CA ASN A 78 -15.84 11.60 -48.51
C ASN A 78 -16.14 11.87 -47.03
N GLU A 79 -16.15 13.14 -46.62
CA GLU A 79 -16.54 13.57 -45.28
C GLU A 79 -17.99 13.17 -44.96
N LEU A 80 -18.92 13.45 -45.88
CA LEU A 80 -20.33 13.07 -45.74
C LEU A 80 -20.50 11.55 -45.62
N GLN A 81 -19.79 10.78 -46.43
CA GLN A 81 -19.80 9.32 -46.35
C GLN A 81 -19.28 8.82 -45.00
N ARG A 82 -18.20 9.41 -44.47
CA ARG A 82 -17.67 9.05 -43.14
C ARG A 82 -18.68 9.33 -42.03
N ILE A 83 -19.34 10.49 -42.07
CA ILE A 83 -20.36 10.87 -41.08
C ILE A 83 -21.56 9.91 -41.16
N ALA A 84 -22.03 9.58 -42.36
CA ALA A 84 -23.12 8.64 -42.55
C ALA A 84 -22.78 7.24 -41.99
N LEU A 85 -21.57 6.74 -42.29
CA LEU A 85 -21.09 5.46 -41.77
C LEU A 85 -21.02 5.46 -40.24
N TYR A 86 -20.49 6.54 -39.64
CA TYR A 86 -20.41 6.67 -38.19
C TYR A 86 -21.80 6.61 -37.54
N ASN A 87 -22.77 7.34 -38.09
CA ASN A 87 -24.14 7.34 -37.59
C ASN A 87 -24.78 5.95 -37.71
N GLN A 88 -24.59 5.27 -38.84
CA GLN A 88 -25.09 3.91 -39.05
C GLN A 88 -24.49 2.93 -38.05
N ILE A 89 -23.16 2.92 -37.88
CA ILE A 89 -22.48 2.04 -36.92
C ILE A 89 -22.96 2.33 -35.49
N SER A 90 -23.14 3.61 -35.14
CA SER A 90 -23.63 4.00 -33.82
C SER A 90 -25.04 3.47 -33.55
N GLN A 91 -25.91 3.48 -34.56
CA GLN A 91 -27.25 2.89 -34.48
C GLN A 91 -27.19 1.36 -34.35
N MET A 92 -26.36 0.69 -35.17
CA MET A 92 -26.19 -0.77 -35.10
C MET A 92 -25.64 -1.22 -33.74
N LEU A 93 -24.73 -0.43 -33.14
CA LEU A 93 -24.22 -0.70 -31.80
C LEU A 93 -25.32 -0.54 -30.73
N ALA A 94 -26.14 0.51 -30.84
CA ALA A 94 -27.24 0.77 -29.92
C ALA A 94 -28.33 -0.32 -30.00
N ASN A 95 -28.63 -0.78 -31.21
CA ASN A 95 -29.62 -1.83 -31.46
C ASN A 95 -29.08 -3.24 -31.15
N GLY A 96 -27.77 -3.38 -30.99
CA GLY A 96 -27.13 -4.66 -30.72
C GLY A 96 -26.90 -5.52 -31.96
N ASP A 97 -27.12 -5.00 -33.17
CA ASP A 97 -26.91 -5.70 -34.45
C ASP A 97 -25.44 -6.15 -34.64
N LEU A 98 -24.50 -5.52 -33.92
CA LEU A 98 -23.09 -5.87 -33.92
C LEU A 98 -22.72 -6.95 -32.89
N LYS A 99 -23.66 -7.35 -32.03
CA LYS A 99 -23.45 -8.41 -31.06
C LYS A 99 -23.88 -9.73 -31.70
N GLY A 100 -23.02 -10.74 -31.61
CA GLY A 100 -23.44 -12.10 -31.93
C GLY A 100 -24.54 -12.55 -30.97
N ASP A 101 -25.33 -13.51 -31.42
CA ASP A 101 -26.31 -14.16 -30.56
C ASP A 101 -25.61 -14.71 -29.32
N LYS A 102 -26.23 -14.49 -28.16
CA LYS A 102 -25.75 -15.12 -26.94
C LYS A 102 -25.94 -16.63 -27.11
N GLY A 103 -24.86 -17.39 -26.96
CA GLY A 103 -24.96 -18.85 -26.94
C GLY A 103 -25.91 -19.32 -25.84
N ASP A 104 -26.57 -20.46 -26.08
CA ASP A 104 -27.47 -21.05 -25.11
C ASP A 104 -26.74 -21.29 -23.78
N ILE A 105 -27.43 -21.01 -22.67
CA ILE A 105 -26.92 -21.39 -21.36
C ILE A 105 -27.04 -22.91 -21.27
N GLY A 106 -25.90 -23.60 -21.19
CA GLY A 106 -25.87 -25.05 -20.97
C GLY A 106 -26.58 -25.46 -19.68
N LEU A 107 -26.92 -26.74 -19.59
CA LEU A 107 -27.55 -27.30 -18.39
C LEU A 107 -26.67 -27.06 -17.15
N GLY A 108 -27.31 -26.76 -16.02
CA GLY A 108 -26.63 -26.53 -14.75
C GLY A 108 -26.05 -27.81 -14.13
N LEU A 109 -25.22 -27.66 -13.10
CA LEU A 109 -24.74 -28.78 -12.29
C LEU A 109 -25.55 -28.88 -10.98
N LYS A 110 -25.82 -30.11 -10.54
CA LYS A 110 -26.43 -30.42 -9.24
C LYS A 110 -25.42 -31.15 -8.35
N TYR A 111 -25.51 -30.88 -7.05
CA TYR A 111 -24.58 -31.37 -6.04
C TYR A 111 -25.32 -32.14 -4.95
N ASP A 112 -24.71 -33.21 -4.46
CA ASP A 112 -25.20 -34.00 -3.33
C ASP A 112 -24.03 -34.47 -2.44
N TRP A 113 -24.25 -34.55 -1.12
CA TRP A 113 -23.23 -34.98 -0.17
C TRP A 113 -23.58 -36.34 0.42
N ASN A 114 -22.65 -37.29 0.31
CA ASN A 114 -22.73 -38.59 0.99
C ASN A 114 -21.51 -38.78 1.88
N GLY A 115 -21.64 -38.39 3.16
CA GLY A 115 -20.52 -38.41 4.10
C GLY A 115 -19.42 -37.44 3.67
N THR A 116 -18.24 -37.98 3.33
CA THR A 116 -17.09 -37.22 2.81
C THR A 116 -17.02 -37.17 1.29
N SER A 117 -17.96 -37.80 0.59
CA SER A 117 -18.00 -37.83 -0.87
C SER A 117 -18.93 -36.76 -1.43
N LEU A 118 -18.45 -36.03 -2.45
CA LEU A 118 -19.23 -35.05 -3.21
C LEU A 118 -19.73 -35.68 -4.51
N GLY A 119 -21.04 -35.75 -4.68
CA GLY A 119 -21.73 -36.13 -5.91
C GLY A 119 -21.94 -34.92 -6.81
N VAL A 120 -21.61 -35.04 -8.09
CA VAL A 120 -21.87 -34.02 -9.14
C VAL A 120 -22.62 -34.67 -10.31
N ARG A 121 -23.62 -33.99 -10.84
CA ARG A 121 -24.32 -34.39 -12.09
C ARG A 121 -24.77 -33.18 -12.90
N VAL A 122 -25.08 -33.39 -14.18
CA VAL A 122 -25.78 -32.38 -14.98
C VAL A 122 -27.27 -32.38 -14.62
N GLU A 123 -27.90 -31.22 -14.65
CA GLU A 123 -29.33 -31.08 -14.46
C GLU A 123 -30.09 -31.86 -15.55
N GLY A 124 -30.98 -32.76 -15.11
CA GLY A 124 -31.74 -33.65 -16.01
C GLY A 124 -31.17 -35.06 -16.11
N GLU A 125 -29.94 -35.29 -15.63
CA GLU A 125 -29.41 -36.65 -15.49
C GLU A 125 -29.91 -37.33 -14.21
N ASP A 126 -30.08 -38.65 -14.24
CA ASP A 126 -30.61 -39.39 -13.09
C ASP A 126 -29.52 -39.74 -12.06
N ASN A 127 -28.26 -39.86 -12.48
CA ASN A 127 -27.18 -40.42 -11.66
C ASN A 127 -26.15 -39.37 -11.26
N TYR A 128 -25.70 -39.40 -10.00
CA TYR A 128 -24.56 -38.64 -9.52
C TYR A 128 -23.25 -39.41 -9.69
N ILE A 129 -22.18 -38.72 -10.06
CA ILE A 129 -20.81 -39.23 -9.98
C ILE A 129 -20.22 -38.71 -8.66
N TYR A 130 -19.82 -39.62 -7.77
CA TYR A 130 -19.26 -39.26 -6.46
C TYR A 130 -17.73 -39.33 -6.45
N VAL A 131 -17.12 -38.36 -5.77
CA VAL A 131 -15.68 -38.33 -5.47
C VAL A 131 -15.50 -38.25 -3.97
N ASP A 132 -14.77 -39.20 -3.37
CA ASP A 132 -14.43 -39.13 -1.94
C ASP A 132 -13.37 -38.05 -1.70
N LEU A 133 -13.71 -37.09 -0.86
CA LEU A 133 -12.83 -35.98 -0.51
C LEU A 133 -12.04 -36.25 0.77
N LYS A 134 -12.24 -37.42 1.40
CA LYS A 134 -11.43 -37.82 2.55
C LYS A 134 -10.05 -38.26 2.08
N GLY A 135 -9.07 -37.42 2.35
CA GLY A 135 -7.66 -37.80 2.24
C GLY A 135 -7.28 -38.93 3.22
N PRO A 136 -6.09 -39.53 3.04
CA PRO A 136 -5.58 -40.50 4.00
C PRO A 136 -5.52 -39.87 5.40
N LYS A 137 -5.77 -40.69 6.42
CA LYS A 137 -5.56 -40.27 7.80
C LYS A 137 -4.08 -39.92 7.97
N GLY A 138 -3.78 -38.75 8.51
CA GLY A 138 -2.41 -38.36 8.83
C GLY A 138 -1.80 -39.28 9.89
N ASP A 139 -0.46 -39.34 9.91
CA ASP A 139 0.27 -40.10 10.91
C ASP A 139 0.00 -39.54 12.31
N LYS A 140 -0.05 -40.45 13.29
CA LYS A 140 -0.14 -40.05 14.69
C LYS A 140 1.17 -39.36 15.07
N GLY A 141 1.09 -38.16 15.65
CA GLY A 141 2.27 -37.48 16.17
C GLY A 141 2.93 -38.27 17.30
N ASP A 142 4.25 -38.14 17.41
CA ASP A 142 5.02 -38.77 18.48
C ASP A 142 4.60 -38.21 19.84
N THR A 143 4.57 -39.08 20.86
CA THR A 143 4.39 -38.65 22.25
C THR A 143 5.73 -38.14 22.75
N GLY A 144 5.79 -36.89 23.21
CA GLY A 144 7.03 -36.34 23.78
C GLY A 144 7.33 -36.97 25.15
N GLU A 145 8.57 -37.43 25.33
CA GLU A 145 9.11 -37.76 26.65
C GLU A 145 9.89 -36.55 27.19
N ILE A 146 9.64 -36.19 28.45
CA ILE A 146 10.46 -35.18 29.13
C ILE A 146 11.59 -35.92 29.84
N GLU A 147 12.70 -36.11 29.13
CA GLU A 147 13.92 -36.63 29.74
C GLU A 147 14.58 -35.55 30.62
N ASN A 148 15.24 -35.98 31.70
CA ASN A 148 16.01 -35.12 32.61
C ASN A 148 15.19 -34.13 33.47
N LEU A 149 13.97 -34.48 33.87
CA LEU A 149 13.31 -33.80 34.99
C LEU A 149 14.13 -33.99 36.27
N ASN A 150 14.61 -32.88 36.83
CA ASN A 150 15.28 -32.84 38.13
C ASN A 150 14.48 -31.92 39.08
N ALA A 151 14.83 -31.94 40.37
CA ALA A 151 14.13 -31.15 41.38
C ALA A 151 14.16 -29.64 41.08
N GLN A 152 15.26 -29.12 40.50
CA GLN A 152 15.37 -27.71 40.12
C GLN A 152 14.30 -27.29 39.12
N HIS A 153 13.98 -28.16 38.15
CA HIS A 153 12.93 -27.87 37.17
C HIS A 153 11.54 -27.71 37.84
N ILE A 154 11.29 -28.37 38.97
CA ILE A 154 10.05 -28.23 39.74
C ILE A 154 10.06 -26.91 40.53
N GLU A 155 11.18 -26.60 41.17
CA GLU A 155 11.37 -25.36 41.94
C GLU A 155 11.20 -24.11 41.06
N ASP A 156 11.85 -24.08 39.89
CA ASP A 156 11.78 -22.94 38.98
C ASP A 156 10.37 -22.75 38.40
N ALA A 157 9.68 -23.85 38.09
CA ALA A 157 8.37 -23.82 37.47
C ALA A 157 7.24 -23.46 38.46
N LEU A 158 7.33 -23.93 39.71
CA LEU A 158 6.28 -23.75 40.72
C LEU A 158 6.63 -22.69 41.78
N GLY A 159 7.88 -22.22 41.83
CA GLY A 159 8.37 -21.30 42.84
C GLY A 159 8.36 -21.88 44.26
N TYR A 160 8.33 -23.21 44.37
CA TYR A 160 8.16 -23.93 45.62
C TYR A 160 9.32 -24.91 45.84
N VAL A 161 10.00 -24.74 46.97
CA VAL A 161 11.01 -25.71 47.46
C VAL A 161 10.28 -26.73 48.33
N PRO A 162 10.28 -28.03 47.97
CA PRO A 162 9.66 -29.07 48.78
C PRO A 162 10.30 -29.14 50.18
N ALA A 163 9.48 -29.33 51.20
CA ALA A 163 10.01 -29.55 52.54
C ALA A 163 10.77 -30.89 52.60
N ASP A 164 11.96 -30.88 53.21
CA ASP A 164 12.76 -32.08 53.43
C ASP A 164 11.99 -33.06 54.33
N GLU A 165 11.62 -34.20 53.76
CA GLU A 165 10.73 -35.18 54.37
C GLU A 165 11.34 -35.81 55.64
N ASP A 166 12.67 -35.92 55.70
CA ASP A 166 13.38 -36.45 56.87
C ASP A 166 13.32 -35.44 58.04
N ILE A 167 13.50 -34.15 57.74
CA ILE A 167 13.40 -33.09 58.75
C ILE A 167 11.97 -32.94 59.27
N VAL A 168 10.98 -32.99 58.36
CA VAL A 168 9.56 -32.90 58.71
C VAL A 168 9.13 -34.11 59.54
N GLY A 169 9.57 -35.31 59.16
CA GLY A 169 9.29 -36.55 59.89
C GLY A 169 9.86 -36.54 61.31
N MET A 170 11.10 -36.07 61.50
CA MET A 170 11.70 -35.95 62.83
C MET A 170 10.98 -34.93 63.72
N LEU A 171 10.57 -33.78 63.17
CA LEU A 171 9.86 -32.75 63.94
C LEU A 171 8.41 -33.17 64.29
N ALA A 172 7.78 -33.95 63.42
CA ALA A 172 6.44 -34.51 63.65
C ALA A 172 6.45 -35.55 64.78
N ASN A 173 7.51 -36.34 64.90
CA ASN A 173 7.62 -37.42 65.88
C ASN A 173 8.05 -36.97 67.29
N LEU A 174 8.49 -35.72 67.45
CA LEU A 174 8.76 -35.16 68.78
C LEU A 174 7.44 -34.93 69.54
N THR A 175 7.39 -35.48 70.74
CA THR A 175 6.33 -35.25 71.72
C THR A 175 6.28 -33.78 72.15
N THR A 176 5.16 -33.37 72.73
CA THR A 176 4.98 -32.01 73.25
C THR A 176 6.00 -31.68 74.35
N ASP A 177 6.37 -32.66 75.17
CA ASP A 177 7.33 -32.48 76.25
C ASP A 177 8.76 -32.31 75.71
N GLU A 178 9.14 -33.09 74.69
CA GLU A 178 10.43 -32.93 74.02
C GLU A 178 10.55 -31.55 73.36
N LYS A 179 9.48 -31.07 72.72
CA LYS A 179 9.43 -29.72 72.14
C LYS A 179 9.55 -28.65 73.22
N ALA A 180 8.85 -28.79 74.35
CA ALA A 180 8.91 -27.84 75.46
C ALA A 180 10.30 -27.81 76.12
N ASN A 181 10.95 -28.95 76.25
CA ASN A 181 12.31 -29.07 76.78
C ASN A 181 13.34 -28.39 75.87
N LEU A 182 13.23 -28.59 74.54
CA LEU A 182 14.09 -27.90 73.57
C LEU A 182 13.93 -26.38 73.64
N VAL A 183 12.68 -25.88 73.73
CA VAL A 183 12.42 -24.45 73.88
C VAL A 183 13.05 -23.90 75.16
N SER A 184 12.93 -24.63 76.28
CA SER A 184 13.55 -24.25 77.55
C SER A 184 15.08 -24.19 77.44
N ALA A 185 15.71 -25.23 76.87
CA ALA A 185 17.15 -25.28 76.67
C ALA A 185 17.66 -24.14 75.77
N ILE A 186 16.94 -23.82 74.69
CA ILE A 186 17.27 -22.70 73.80
C ILE A 186 17.20 -21.37 74.56
N ASN A 187 16.17 -21.15 75.37
CA ASN A 187 16.01 -19.93 76.14
C ASN A 187 17.11 -19.76 77.19
N GLU A 188 17.53 -20.86 77.84
CA GLU A 188 18.63 -20.85 78.80
C GLU A 188 19.96 -20.45 78.14
N VAL A 189 20.32 -21.09 77.02
CA VAL A 189 21.53 -20.75 76.26
C VAL A 189 21.52 -19.30 75.80
N LYS A 190 20.37 -18.81 75.32
CA LYS A 190 20.20 -17.40 74.93
C LYS A 190 20.45 -16.43 76.09
N THR A 191 20.00 -16.81 77.28
CA THR A 191 20.17 -16.00 78.51
C THR A 191 21.64 -15.98 78.94
N GLN A 192 22.31 -17.13 78.91
CA GLN A 192 23.73 -17.23 79.22
C GLN A 192 24.60 -16.44 78.23
N SER A 193 24.29 -16.51 76.93
CA SER A 193 24.98 -15.73 75.90
C SER A 193 24.86 -14.22 76.12
N ASN A 194 23.67 -13.75 76.52
CA ASN A 194 23.45 -12.34 76.87
C ASN A 194 24.27 -11.91 78.09
N HIS A 195 24.36 -12.75 79.13
CA HIS A 195 25.20 -12.48 80.30
C HIS A 195 26.70 -12.39 79.97
N ILE A 196 27.19 -13.23 79.05
CA ILE A 196 28.57 -13.17 78.55
C ILE A 196 28.81 -11.88 77.77
N ALA A 197 27.84 -11.44 76.95
CA ALA A 197 27.93 -10.20 76.18
C ALA A 197 27.99 -8.95 77.08
N THR A 198 27.28 -8.94 78.21
CA THR A 198 27.32 -7.83 79.19
C THR A 198 28.57 -7.79 80.06
N ASN A 199 29.32 -8.91 80.17
CA ASN A 199 30.59 -9.00 80.91
C ASN A 199 31.83 -8.70 80.04
N LYS A 200 31.64 -8.05 78.89
CA LYS A 200 32.77 -7.55 78.09
C LYS A 200 33.53 -6.49 78.89
N LEU A 201 34.79 -6.80 79.22
CA LEU A 201 35.76 -5.86 79.76
C LEU A 201 35.80 -4.59 78.91
N ASP A 202 35.35 -3.46 79.46
CA ASP A 202 35.64 -2.15 78.89
C ASP A 202 37.12 -1.85 79.20
N LYS A 203 38.02 -2.29 78.31
CA LYS A 203 39.46 -1.97 78.38
C LYS A 203 39.69 -0.55 77.89
N THR A 204 39.16 0.42 78.63
CA THR A 204 39.46 1.83 78.42
C THR A 204 39.87 2.44 79.75
N GLY A 205 41.12 2.16 80.16
CA GLY A 205 41.84 2.90 81.19
C GLY A 205 41.38 2.67 82.64
N GLY A 206 42.09 1.77 83.34
CA GLY A 206 42.58 2.09 84.69
C GLY A 206 41.75 1.73 85.93
N THR A 207 40.53 1.20 85.83
CA THR A 207 39.79 0.76 87.04
C THR A 207 38.84 -0.41 86.73
N ILE A 208 39.02 -1.56 87.39
CA ILE A 208 38.05 -2.66 87.35
C ILE A 208 37.11 -2.47 88.55
N SER A 209 35.88 -2.08 88.30
CA SER A 209 34.82 -2.05 89.32
C SER A 209 33.99 -3.32 89.20
N ALA A 210 34.21 -4.29 90.09
CA ALA A 210 33.29 -5.42 90.25
C ALA A 210 32.26 -5.06 91.33
N ASN A 211 30.98 -5.04 90.98
CA ASN A 211 29.90 -4.96 91.96
C ASN A 211 29.83 -6.29 92.70
N LEU A 212 30.40 -6.35 93.91
CA LEU A 212 30.34 -7.52 94.76
C LEU A 212 29.20 -7.35 95.78
N GLU A 213 28.07 -8.02 95.56
CA GLU A 213 27.05 -8.18 96.60
C GLU A 213 27.57 -9.19 97.64
N VAL A 214 27.91 -8.71 98.83
CA VAL A 214 28.29 -9.58 99.96
C VAL A 214 27.22 -9.51 101.03
N ALA A 215 26.59 -10.64 101.34
CA ALA A 215 25.76 -10.80 102.53
C ALA A 215 26.67 -10.99 103.76
N GLY A 216 27.03 -9.90 104.44
CA GLY A 216 27.84 -9.93 105.68
C GLY A 216 28.74 -8.70 105.87
N SER A 217 29.37 -8.57 107.03
CA SER A 217 30.31 -7.48 107.33
C SER A 217 31.75 -7.84 106.98
N LEU A 218 32.42 -7.01 106.18
CA LEU A 218 33.88 -7.06 105.94
C LEU A 218 34.60 -6.13 106.92
N THR A 219 35.60 -6.63 107.66
CA THR A 219 36.44 -5.82 108.56
C THR A 219 37.79 -5.57 107.91
N ASN A 220 38.12 -4.30 107.62
CA ASN A 220 39.47 -3.91 107.19
C ASN A 220 40.05 -2.91 108.21
N LYS A 221 41.25 -3.21 108.73
CA LYS A 221 41.99 -2.40 109.72
C LYS A 221 41.14 -1.82 110.86
N GLY A 222 40.25 -2.64 111.44
CA GLY A 222 39.53 -2.29 112.67
C GLY A 222 38.33 -1.35 112.51
N LYS A 223 37.86 -1.06 111.29
CA LYS A 223 36.54 -0.43 111.06
C LYS A 223 35.51 -1.48 110.64
N THR A 224 34.37 -1.50 111.31
CA THR A 224 33.16 -2.20 110.83
C THR A 224 32.47 -1.29 109.82
N VAL A 225 32.30 -1.77 108.60
CA VAL A 225 31.65 -1.02 107.51
C VAL A 225 30.27 -1.64 107.26
N ALA A 226 29.22 -0.82 107.21
CA ALA A 226 27.85 -1.28 106.99
C ALA A 226 27.58 -1.50 105.48
N THR A 227 26.55 -2.29 105.16
CA THR A 227 26.18 -2.67 103.77
C THR A 227 25.71 -1.50 102.89
N THR A 228 25.65 -0.28 103.43
CA THR A 228 25.29 0.94 102.71
C THR A 228 26.49 1.79 102.29
N ASP A 229 27.70 1.46 102.74
CA ASP A 229 28.89 2.24 102.41
C ASP A 229 29.51 1.73 101.09
N LYS A 230 29.78 2.64 100.15
CA LYS A 230 30.58 2.33 98.96
C LYS A 230 32.04 2.17 99.37
N ILE A 231 32.60 0.96 99.22
CA ILE A 231 33.99 0.66 99.53
C ILE A 231 34.79 0.58 98.23
N ASP A 232 35.69 1.53 98.01
CA ASP A 232 36.72 1.39 96.97
C ASP A 232 37.88 0.56 97.55
N VAL A 233 37.94 -0.73 97.21
CA VAL A 233 39.04 -1.62 97.64
C VAL A 233 40.17 -1.52 96.62
N LEU A 234 41.19 -0.72 96.94
CA LEU A 234 42.43 -0.65 96.16
C LEU A 234 43.35 -1.82 96.55
N PHE A 235 43.49 -2.84 95.70
CA PHE A 235 44.54 -3.84 95.82
C PHE A 235 45.77 -3.38 95.02
N SER A 236 46.89 -3.10 95.69
CA SER A 236 48.18 -2.89 95.05
C SER A 236 48.96 -4.20 95.05
N PHE A 237 49.22 -4.74 93.86
CA PHE A 237 50.20 -5.82 93.66
C PHE A 237 51.55 -5.18 93.33
N ASN A 238 52.56 -5.41 94.16
CA ASN A 238 53.94 -5.17 93.74
C ASN A 238 54.37 -6.37 92.89
N VAL A 239 54.77 -6.09 91.64
CA VAL A 239 55.42 -7.05 90.74
C VAL A 239 56.86 -7.27 91.20
#